data_AF-A0A939UKC2-F1
#
_entry.id   AF-A0A939UKC2-F1
#
_cell.length_a   1.000
_cell.length_b   1.000
_cell.length_c   1.000
_cell.angle_alpha   90.00
_cell.angle_beta   90.00
_cell.angle_gamma   90.00
#
_symmetry.space_group_name_H-M   'P 1'
#
loop_
_entity.id
_entity.type
_entity.pdbx_description
1 polymer ?
#
loop_
_entity_poly.entity_id
_entity_poly.type
_entity_poly.pdbx_seq_one_letter_code
_entity_poly.pdbx_strand_id
1 'polypeptide(L)'
;CGLIPGTDQPISGHHFAGTGIASTKDRPVIIPDSPSGSATTFPNAAAEYQISDLTIGATASSAAKLTLSGTTTDNIAVSGTLTNKGTIVYSGAARIKKGGAFHNDATQGTVEFTSDSGATDLASVDYYNLTISGTGAFESNGDLTVNNDLKVLAGTAKFNNSAGDDTTTAATAAFSTGTKISLGNNKDDNFTVGGALNLPSDLADLSLAGTITAGGTGISLGHDAALNDDTTFVSPTKTTGAVTLTGAHDVTTNDLDTNAGVLTLENANLINTGTVTDGKIIFIGTGAQTFTPCASPYASVEVNKTSGGVTVDQALTATDFTVTKNGTLTTSDGATLTTANLTITNNTTATFNELVTVSTEYRDAATAGDITFAKGCAFTPATTFNTTGTVTLNGSATACNFAGGLEHITGSTSISGNITASDSAITFAATTLADNTTINAGSGAVTINGTLNGAKAFTSNGTGTVTFAGAVGATAAPTTITVTGPTIISAPSVKTSGLQNYKDNLTFDATTCAVTGKVKADAELIVNTSKAATLNGATTVAGDITNNGTLSATANLTFASNFNGGSGTFSSTATVTA
;
A
#
# COMPACT_ATOMS: atom_id res chain seq x y z
N CYS A 1 21.98 -61.83 20.66
CA CYS A 1 23.34 -62.24 20.30
C CYS A 1 24.26 -62.00 21.48
N GLY A 2 24.92 -63.05 22.00
CA GLY A 2 25.81 -62.96 23.16
C GLY A 2 27.13 -62.27 22.80
N LEU A 3 27.58 -61.36 23.66
CA LEU A 3 28.92 -60.76 23.62
C LEU A 3 29.94 -61.80 24.08
N ILE A 4 30.98 -62.03 23.28
CA ILE A 4 32.15 -62.83 23.65
C ILE A 4 33.08 -61.92 24.47
N PRO A 5 33.43 -62.27 25.73
CA PRO A 5 34.41 -61.52 26.48
C PRO A 5 35.80 -61.67 25.84
N GLY A 6 36.49 -60.55 25.55
CA GLY A 6 37.91 -60.56 25.19
C GLY A 6 38.28 -60.19 23.74
N THR A 7 37.36 -59.71 22.90
CA THR A 7 37.71 -59.13 21.60
C THR A 7 37.48 -57.61 21.58
N ASP A 8 38.41 -56.83 21.02
CA ASP A 8 38.32 -55.37 20.76
C ASP A 8 37.30 -55.02 19.66
N GLN A 9 36.27 -55.84 19.47
CA GLN A 9 35.26 -55.61 18.44
C GLN A 9 34.32 -54.47 18.86
N PRO A 10 33.99 -53.52 17.98
CA PRO A 10 33.04 -52.45 18.30
C PRO A 10 31.69 -53.03 18.69
N ILE A 11 31.03 -52.39 19.65
CA ILE A 11 29.68 -52.80 20.06
C ILE A 11 28.70 -52.20 19.06
N SER A 12 28.02 -53.07 18.32
CA SER A 12 26.99 -52.73 17.32
C SER A 12 25.67 -53.38 17.71
N GLY A 13 24.59 -52.61 17.84
CA GLY A 13 23.28 -53.14 18.20
C GLY A 13 22.20 -52.10 18.49
N HIS A 14 20.94 -52.54 18.40
CA HIS A 14 19.72 -51.71 18.53
C HIS A 14 19.14 -51.61 19.96
N HIS A 15 19.68 -52.33 20.95
CA HIS A 15 19.21 -52.27 22.33
C HIS A 15 20.36 -52.41 23.33
N PHE A 16 20.66 -51.32 24.04
CA PHE A 16 21.48 -51.31 25.26
C PHE A 16 20.55 -51.44 26.50
N ALA A 17 19.69 -52.47 26.53
CA ALA A 17 18.72 -52.64 27.62
C ALA A 17 19.22 -53.64 28.67
N GLY A 18 19.48 -53.14 29.89
CA GLY A 18 19.76 -53.95 31.09
C GLY A 18 20.72 -53.27 32.06
N THR A 19 20.53 -53.47 33.37
CA THR A 19 21.37 -52.99 34.48
C THR A 19 22.78 -53.61 34.52
N GLY A 20 23.26 -54.17 33.40
CA GLY A 20 24.47 -54.98 33.29
C GLY A 20 25.48 -54.48 32.27
N ILE A 21 25.45 -53.20 31.88
CA ILE A 21 26.46 -52.62 30.99
C ILE A 21 27.65 -52.10 31.80
N ALA A 22 28.28 -52.99 32.57
CA ALA A 22 29.48 -52.66 33.35
C ALA A 22 30.78 -52.77 32.54
N SER A 23 30.75 -53.24 31.28
CA SER A 23 31.98 -53.62 30.53
C SER A 23 32.30 -52.80 29.27
N THR A 24 31.70 -51.61 29.12
CA THR A 24 31.85 -50.78 27.91
C THR A 24 32.75 -49.57 28.10
N LYS A 25 33.27 -49.40 29.32
CA LYS A 25 34.30 -48.43 29.64
C LYS A 25 35.41 -48.52 28.58
N ASP A 26 35.61 -47.41 27.88
CA ASP A 26 36.68 -47.22 26.88
C ASP A 26 36.56 -48.09 25.61
N ARG A 27 35.34 -48.50 25.20
CA ARG A 27 35.11 -49.23 23.93
C ARG A 27 34.48 -48.35 22.84
N PRO A 28 34.75 -48.62 21.55
CA PRO A 28 34.09 -47.93 20.45
C PRO A 28 32.64 -48.42 20.29
N VAL A 29 31.73 -47.47 20.08
CA VAL A 29 30.28 -47.69 19.88
C VAL A 29 29.89 -47.24 18.49
N ILE A 30 29.18 -48.11 17.77
CA ILE A 30 28.64 -47.82 16.45
C ILE A 30 27.12 -47.98 16.50
N ILE A 31 26.40 -46.91 16.17
CA ILE A 31 24.96 -46.89 15.97
C ILE A 31 24.72 -47.01 14.46
N PRO A 32 24.34 -48.21 13.96
CA PRO A 32 24.13 -48.42 12.54
C PRO A 32 22.80 -47.83 12.08
N ASP A 33 22.66 -47.69 10.76
CA ASP A 33 21.39 -47.36 10.12
C ASP A 33 20.35 -48.43 10.50
N SER A 34 19.20 -48.01 11.03
CA SER A 34 18.08 -48.90 11.31
C SER A 34 17.13 -48.95 10.10
N PRO A 35 16.85 -50.12 9.51
CA PRO A 35 15.86 -50.24 8.42
C PRO A 35 14.43 -49.93 8.89
N SER A 36 14.17 -49.88 10.20
CA SER A 36 12.86 -49.55 10.80
C SER A 36 12.81 -48.17 11.46
N GLY A 37 13.88 -47.37 11.37
CA GLY A 37 13.97 -46.06 12.06
C GLY A 37 13.93 -46.16 13.59
N SER A 38 14.12 -47.35 14.17
CA SER A 38 14.07 -47.55 15.62
C SER A 38 15.29 -46.94 16.29
N ALA A 39 15.05 -46.05 17.26
CA ALA A 39 16.11 -45.38 17.99
C ALA A 39 16.84 -46.34 18.93
N THR A 40 18.17 -46.32 18.88
CA THR A 40 18.99 -46.92 19.93
C THR A 40 18.94 -45.99 21.14
N THR A 41 18.19 -46.42 22.16
CA THR A 41 18.08 -45.71 23.44
C THR A 41 19.21 -46.15 24.36
N PHE A 42 19.95 -45.19 24.91
CA PHE A 42 20.86 -45.48 26.01
C PHE A 42 20.08 -45.59 27.32
N PRO A 43 20.41 -46.57 28.18
CA PRO A 43 19.69 -46.78 29.42
C PRO A 43 19.93 -45.61 30.39
N ASN A 44 18.88 -45.28 31.16
CA ASN A 44 18.98 -44.41 32.32
C ASN A 44 19.89 -45.10 33.36
N ALA A 45 21.10 -44.59 33.52
CA ALA A 45 22.12 -45.13 34.42
C ALA A 45 22.46 -44.07 35.46
N ALA A 46 22.67 -44.47 36.71
CA ALA A 46 22.97 -43.55 37.81
C ALA A 46 24.35 -42.84 37.71
N ALA A 47 25.11 -43.03 36.63
CA ALA A 47 26.44 -42.48 36.43
C ALA A 47 26.78 -42.27 34.93
N GLU A 48 27.73 -41.37 34.67
CA GLU A 48 28.21 -41.02 33.33
C GLU A 48 28.88 -42.22 32.63
N TYR A 49 28.56 -42.39 31.35
CA TYR A 49 28.98 -43.54 30.55
C TYR A 49 30.17 -43.19 29.65
N GLN A 50 31.31 -43.83 29.89
CA GLN A 50 32.58 -43.55 29.20
C GLN A 50 32.78 -44.48 28.00
N ILE A 51 33.03 -43.92 26.80
CA ILE A 51 33.32 -44.67 25.57
C ILE A 51 34.53 -44.09 24.82
N SER A 52 35.24 -44.93 24.06
CA SER A 52 36.40 -44.47 23.28
C SER A 52 35.98 -43.69 22.04
N ASP A 53 35.07 -44.21 21.24
CA ASP A 53 34.59 -43.58 20.01
C ASP A 53 33.08 -43.75 19.88
N LEU A 54 32.42 -42.76 19.28
CA LEU A 54 31.00 -42.82 18.95
C LEU A 54 30.80 -42.52 17.47
N THR A 55 30.30 -43.51 16.74
CA THR A 55 29.86 -43.35 15.34
C THR A 55 28.36 -43.54 15.24
N ILE A 56 27.66 -42.56 14.67
CA ILE A 56 26.22 -42.59 14.44
C ILE A 56 25.99 -42.48 12.93
N GLY A 57 25.57 -43.59 12.34
CA GLY A 57 25.29 -43.69 10.90
C GLY A 57 26.53 -43.87 10.03
N ALA A 58 26.35 -44.45 8.84
CA ALA A 58 27.42 -44.71 7.89
C ALA A 58 27.54 -43.62 6.80
N THR A 59 26.41 -43.11 6.33
CA THR A 59 26.29 -42.14 5.23
C THR A 59 25.73 -40.81 5.73
N ALA A 60 26.00 -39.73 4.99
CA ALA A 60 25.29 -38.46 5.21
C ALA A 60 23.78 -38.70 5.05
N SER A 61 22.97 -38.19 5.98
CA SER A 61 21.52 -38.44 6.06
C SER A 61 21.14 -39.88 6.43
N SER A 62 21.96 -40.51 7.26
CA SER A 62 21.68 -41.83 7.81
C SER A 62 20.39 -41.82 8.66
N ALA A 63 19.61 -42.90 8.61
CA ALA A 63 18.46 -43.13 9.48
C ALA A 63 18.84 -43.60 10.90
N ALA A 64 20.14 -43.65 11.22
CA ALA A 64 20.62 -44.00 12.56
C ALA A 64 20.17 -42.93 13.57
N LYS A 65 19.55 -43.38 14.66
CA LYS A 65 19.00 -42.51 15.71
C LYS A 65 19.54 -42.94 17.07
N LEU A 66 20.25 -42.04 17.75
CA LEU A 66 20.71 -42.19 19.13
C LEU A 66 19.81 -41.36 20.04
N THR A 67 19.17 -41.96 21.04
CA THR A 67 18.29 -41.22 21.97
C THR A 67 18.80 -41.25 23.40
N LEU A 68 18.88 -40.06 24.00
CA LEU A 68 19.31 -39.78 25.36
C LEU A 68 18.13 -39.19 26.15
N SER A 69 17.53 -40.04 26.99
CA SER A 69 16.34 -39.71 27.80
C SER A 69 16.64 -39.58 29.30
N GLY A 70 17.90 -39.72 29.69
CA GLY A 70 18.34 -39.75 31.08
C GLY A 70 18.36 -38.39 31.77
N THR A 71 18.77 -38.41 33.04
CA THR A 71 18.97 -37.21 33.87
C THR A 71 20.33 -36.56 33.60
N THR A 72 20.66 -35.48 34.33
CA THR A 72 21.95 -34.78 34.21
C THR A 72 23.17 -35.65 34.54
N THR A 73 22.99 -36.78 35.23
CA THR A 73 24.07 -37.72 35.55
C THR A 73 24.31 -38.77 34.47
N ASP A 74 23.41 -38.89 33.50
CA ASP A 74 23.34 -40.02 32.56
C ASP A 74 24.00 -39.66 31.21
N ASN A 75 25.03 -38.81 31.26
CA ASN A 75 25.73 -38.33 30.06
C ASN A 75 26.58 -39.42 29.41
N ILE A 76 26.85 -39.28 28.12
CA ILE A 76 27.87 -40.06 27.41
C ILE A 76 29.13 -39.22 27.29
N ALA A 77 30.25 -39.69 27.85
CA ALA A 77 31.55 -39.08 27.67
C ALA A 77 32.36 -39.83 26.60
N VAL A 78 32.73 -39.14 25.55
CA VAL A 78 33.53 -39.64 24.43
C VAL A 78 34.96 -39.13 24.56
N SER A 79 35.92 -40.04 24.75
CA SER A 79 37.33 -39.70 24.92
C SER A 79 38.09 -39.54 23.59
N GLY A 80 37.63 -40.21 22.53
CA GLY A 80 38.18 -40.19 21.18
C GLY A 80 37.26 -39.49 20.16
N THR A 81 36.99 -40.17 19.05
CA THR A 81 36.27 -39.59 17.91
C THR A 81 34.76 -39.63 18.10
N LEU A 82 34.10 -38.52 17.75
CA LEU A 82 32.66 -38.44 17.60
C LEU A 82 32.37 -38.14 16.13
N THR A 83 31.68 -39.06 15.47
CA THR A 83 31.21 -38.90 14.09
C THR A 83 29.71 -39.12 14.08
N ASN A 84 28.95 -38.11 13.69
CA ASN A 84 27.51 -38.24 13.57
C ASN A 84 27.06 -37.82 12.17
N LYS A 85 26.41 -38.76 11.49
CA LYS A 85 25.77 -38.54 10.19
C LYS A 85 24.28 -38.90 10.22
N GLY A 86 23.78 -39.32 11.38
CA GLY A 86 22.37 -39.61 11.66
C GLY A 86 21.75 -38.54 12.55
N THR A 87 20.98 -38.96 13.55
CA THR A 87 20.30 -38.05 14.50
C THR A 87 20.66 -38.38 15.95
N ILE A 88 21.12 -37.38 16.70
CA ILE A 88 21.22 -37.41 18.17
C ILE A 88 19.96 -36.77 18.73
N VAL A 89 19.24 -37.49 19.61
CA VAL A 89 17.99 -37.01 20.21
C VAL A 89 18.15 -36.85 21.70
N TYR A 90 17.95 -35.61 22.14
CA TYR A 90 17.88 -35.26 23.54
C TYR A 90 16.40 -35.18 23.95
N SER A 91 15.90 -36.24 24.59
CA SER A 91 14.54 -36.30 25.16
C SER A 91 14.50 -36.09 26.67
N GLY A 92 15.66 -36.04 27.32
CA GLY A 92 15.84 -35.70 28.74
C GLY A 92 17.00 -34.71 28.96
N ALA A 93 17.53 -34.67 30.18
CA ALA A 93 18.63 -33.78 30.57
C ALA A 93 20.04 -34.34 30.22
N ALA A 94 20.14 -35.62 29.87
CA ALA A 94 21.39 -36.24 29.45
C ALA A 94 21.95 -35.62 28.15
N ARG A 95 23.28 -35.50 28.07
CA ARG A 95 24.03 -34.90 26.96
C ARG A 95 25.26 -35.71 26.59
N ILE A 96 25.84 -35.43 25.43
CA ILE A 96 27.16 -35.92 25.05
C ILE A 96 28.22 -34.95 25.58
N LYS A 97 29.28 -35.50 26.17
CA LYS A 97 30.50 -34.78 26.52
C LYS A 97 31.66 -35.25 25.67
N LYS A 98 32.48 -34.32 25.21
CA LYS A 98 33.72 -34.59 24.47
C LYS A 98 34.85 -33.79 25.10
N GLY A 99 35.94 -34.45 25.47
CA GLY A 99 37.03 -33.79 26.19
C GLY A 99 36.63 -33.17 27.53
N GLY A 100 35.58 -33.71 28.18
CA GLY A 100 35.08 -33.25 29.49
C GLY A 100 34.05 -32.11 29.45
N ALA A 101 33.84 -31.46 28.30
CA ALA A 101 32.82 -30.42 28.12
C ALA A 101 31.59 -30.98 27.39
N PHE A 102 30.42 -30.38 27.62
CA PHE A 102 29.24 -30.66 26.79
C PHE A 102 29.55 -30.33 25.33
N HIS A 103 29.06 -31.17 24.43
CA HIS A 103 29.40 -31.08 23.02
C HIS A 103 28.13 -31.05 22.19
N ASN A 104 27.92 -29.93 21.49
CA ASN A 104 26.98 -29.84 20.39
C ASN A 104 27.71 -30.19 19.08
N ASP A 105 26.99 -30.74 18.12
CA ASP A 105 27.58 -31.26 16.88
C ASP A 105 27.43 -30.26 15.72
N ALA A 106 28.45 -29.44 15.53
CA ALA A 106 28.52 -28.47 14.45
C ALA A 106 29.01 -29.05 13.10
N THR A 107 29.38 -30.34 13.06
CA THR A 107 30.14 -30.87 11.91
C THR A 107 29.25 -31.52 10.85
N GLN A 108 28.38 -32.46 11.24
CA GLN A 108 27.53 -33.25 10.34
C GLN A 108 26.29 -33.76 11.11
N GLY A 109 25.31 -34.34 10.41
CA GLY A 109 24.15 -34.98 11.05
C GLY A 109 23.15 -33.98 11.66
N THR A 110 22.22 -34.50 12.48
CA THR A 110 21.15 -33.71 13.12
C THR A 110 21.19 -33.86 14.64
N VAL A 111 20.97 -32.76 15.35
CA VAL A 111 20.62 -32.77 16.77
C VAL A 111 19.15 -32.41 16.91
N GLU A 112 18.39 -33.25 17.61
CA GLU A 112 16.95 -33.11 17.84
C GLU A 112 16.67 -32.97 19.35
N PHE A 113 16.05 -31.86 19.77
CA PHE A 113 15.54 -31.68 21.14
C PHE A 113 14.04 -32.03 21.18
N THR A 114 13.70 -33.05 21.97
CA THR A 114 12.32 -33.57 22.14
C THR A 114 11.80 -33.46 23.57
N SER A 115 12.58 -32.93 24.51
CA SER A 115 12.20 -32.88 25.93
C SER A 115 11.09 -31.87 26.21
N ASP A 116 10.04 -32.30 26.92
CA ASP A 116 8.95 -31.43 27.36
C ASP A 116 9.33 -30.52 28.53
N SER A 117 10.39 -30.83 29.28
CA SER A 117 10.89 -30.04 30.41
C SER A 117 11.69 -28.80 30.02
N GLY A 118 11.79 -28.51 28.72
CA GLY A 118 12.64 -27.47 28.16
C GLY A 118 14.10 -27.88 27.99
N ALA A 119 14.79 -27.22 27.07
CA ALA A 119 16.18 -27.44 26.72
C ALA A 119 16.89 -26.09 26.57
N THR A 120 17.99 -25.90 27.28
CA THR A 120 18.86 -24.74 27.05
C THR A 120 19.97 -25.15 26.10
N ASP A 121 20.34 -24.26 25.19
CA ASP A 121 21.61 -24.38 24.49
C ASP A 121 22.78 -24.29 25.50
N LEU A 122 23.82 -25.09 25.29
CA LEU A 122 24.81 -25.39 26.33
C LEU A 122 26.24 -24.90 26.06
N ALA A 123 26.63 -24.45 24.87
CA ALA A 123 28.04 -24.09 24.62
C ALA A 123 28.36 -23.39 23.29
N SER A 124 29.62 -22.89 23.22
CA SER A 124 30.28 -22.04 22.20
C SER A 124 30.51 -22.58 20.78
N VAL A 125 29.92 -23.73 20.42
CA VAL A 125 30.05 -24.35 19.09
C VAL A 125 28.74 -25.08 18.87
N ASP A 126 27.99 -24.72 17.83
CA ASP A 126 26.53 -24.88 17.91
C ASP A 126 26.02 -26.11 17.15
N TYR A 127 25.54 -26.03 15.90
CA TYR A 127 24.94 -27.24 15.28
C TYR A 127 25.16 -27.30 13.77
N TYR A 128 25.23 -28.51 13.21
CA TYR A 128 25.16 -28.68 11.76
C TYR A 128 23.71 -28.58 11.30
N ASN A 129 22.85 -29.49 11.76
CA ASN A 129 21.40 -29.30 11.72
C ASN A 129 20.84 -29.31 13.15
N LEU A 130 19.95 -28.36 13.46
CA LEU A 130 19.24 -28.27 14.73
C LEU A 130 17.74 -28.45 14.50
N THR A 131 17.12 -29.38 15.22
CA THR A 131 15.66 -29.58 15.23
C THR A 131 15.13 -29.50 16.66
N ILE A 132 14.07 -28.73 16.86
CA ILE A 132 13.34 -28.61 18.12
C ILE A 132 11.93 -29.16 17.87
N SER A 133 11.61 -30.32 18.44
CA SER A 133 10.35 -31.05 18.19
C SER A 133 9.60 -31.41 19.47
N GLY A 134 10.15 -31.09 20.65
CA GLY A 134 9.48 -31.23 21.94
C GLY A 134 8.46 -30.13 22.21
N THR A 135 7.54 -30.36 23.16
CA THR A 135 6.52 -29.36 23.51
C THR A 135 6.99 -28.32 24.53
N GLY A 136 8.18 -28.53 25.12
CA GLY A 136 8.81 -27.64 26.09
C GLY A 136 9.42 -26.37 25.49
N ALA A 137 10.10 -25.58 26.33
CA ALA A 137 10.81 -24.37 25.92
C ALA A 137 12.28 -24.66 25.57
N PHE A 138 12.70 -24.34 24.35
CA PHE A 138 14.10 -24.24 23.96
C PHE A 138 14.60 -22.80 24.18
N GLU A 139 15.76 -22.61 24.79
CA GLU A 139 16.35 -21.29 25.01
C GLU A 139 17.84 -21.27 24.63
N SER A 140 18.23 -20.38 23.72
CA SER A 140 19.62 -19.98 23.48
C SER A 140 19.84 -18.58 24.06
N ASN A 141 20.82 -18.46 24.94
CA ASN A 141 21.14 -17.25 25.71
C ASN A 141 22.46 -16.60 25.24
N GLY A 142 22.80 -16.76 23.96
CA GLY A 142 24.03 -16.22 23.36
C GLY A 142 24.00 -16.41 21.85
N ASP A 143 25.14 -16.16 21.19
CA ASP A 143 25.33 -16.49 19.78
C ASP A 143 24.98 -17.95 19.49
N LEU A 144 24.27 -18.20 18.39
CA LEU A 144 23.91 -19.53 17.90
C LEU A 144 24.21 -19.69 16.41
N THR A 145 25.05 -20.65 16.04
CA THR A 145 25.40 -20.95 14.64
C THR A 145 24.91 -22.32 14.18
N VAL A 146 23.92 -22.34 13.30
CA VAL A 146 23.44 -23.56 12.64
C VAL A 146 24.00 -23.63 11.22
N ASN A 147 25.05 -24.43 11.00
CA ASN A 147 25.79 -24.44 9.73
C ASN A 147 24.94 -24.88 8.52
N ASN A 148 23.82 -25.55 8.74
CA ASN A 148 22.88 -25.97 7.69
C ASN A 148 21.42 -25.66 8.08
N ASP A 149 20.61 -26.64 8.49
CA ASP A 149 19.16 -26.46 8.71
C ASP A 149 18.81 -26.22 10.19
N LEU A 150 18.09 -25.12 10.48
CA LEU A 150 17.39 -24.87 11.74
C LEU A 150 15.88 -25.18 11.59
N LYS A 151 15.33 -26.07 12.42
CA LYS A 151 13.91 -26.45 12.37
C LYS A 151 13.26 -26.35 13.76
N VAL A 152 12.14 -25.64 13.87
CA VAL A 152 11.28 -25.67 15.07
C VAL A 152 9.93 -26.24 14.68
N LEU A 153 9.63 -27.44 15.18
CA LEU A 153 8.48 -28.25 14.81
C LEU A 153 7.38 -28.23 15.88
N ALA A 154 7.72 -27.99 17.14
CA ALA A 154 6.78 -27.85 18.25
C ALA A 154 7.39 -27.02 19.40
N GLY A 155 6.54 -26.62 20.35
CA GLY A 155 6.96 -25.97 21.59
C GLY A 155 7.28 -24.48 21.45
N THR A 156 8.06 -23.97 22.40
CA THR A 156 8.54 -22.58 22.42
C THR A 156 10.04 -22.58 22.14
N ALA A 157 10.55 -21.72 21.26
CA ALA A 157 11.97 -21.52 21.05
C ALA A 157 12.34 -20.04 21.19
N LYS A 158 13.27 -19.73 22.09
CA LYS A 158 13.83 -18.39 22.26
C LYS A 158 15.29 -18.41 21.84
N PHE A 159 15.63 -17.58 20.87
CA PHE A 159 16.98 -17.39 20.37
C PHE A 159 17.46 -16.00 20.82
N ASN A 160 18.74 -15.86 21.17
CA ASN A 160 19.33 -14.61 21.63
C ASN A 160 18.58 -14.02 22.85
N ASN A 161 18.33 -14.84 23.87
CA ASN A 161 17.54 -14.46 25.04
C ASN A 161 18.37 -13.77 26.15
N SER A 162 19.62 -13.39 25.87
CA SER A 162 20.50 -12.65 26.79
C SER A 162 20.42 -11.14 26.56
N ALA A 163 20.87 -10.32 27.51
CA ALA A 163 20.84 -8.86 27.37
C ALA A 163 21.98 -8.28 26.50
N GLY A 164 22.79 -9.13 25.87
CA GLY A 164 23.91 -8.74 25.01
C GLY A 164 23.55 -8.61 23.54
N ASP A 165 24.56 -8.31 22.70
CA ASP A 165 24.44 -8.20 21.24
C ASP A 165 24.59 -9.61 20.61
N ASP A 166 23.58 -10.46 20.76
CA ASP A 166 23.69 -11.88 20.36
C ASP A 166 23.26 -12.11 18.90
N THR A 167 23.90 -13.06 18.22
CA THR A 167 23.64 -13.38 16.82
C THR A 167 23.28 -14.85 16.63
N THR A 168 22.11 -15.11 16.04
CA THR A 168 21.75 -16.42 15.52
C THR A 168 21.97 -16.46 14.01
N THR A 169 22.68 -17.47 13.51
CA THR A 169 22.90 -17.70 12.08
C THR A 169 22.44 -19.11 11.67
N ALA A 170 21.83 -19.24 10.48
CA ALA A 170 21.48 -20.52 9.88
C ALA A 170 21.69 -20.51 8.35
N ALA A 171 21.96 -21.64 7.71
CA ALA A 171 21.92 -21.69 6.24
C ALA A 171 20.48 -21.72 5.73
N THR A 172 19.61 -22.53 6.35
CA THR A 172 18.16 -22.48 6.13
C THR A 172 17.44 -22.53 7.48
N ALA A 173 16.24 -21.97 7.55
CA ALA A 173 15.41 -22.03 8.75
C ALA A 173 13.95 -22.32 8.39
N ALA A 174 13.29 -23.22 9.13
CA ALA A 174 11.88 -23.55 8.93
C ALA A 174 11.15 -23.76 10.26
N PHE A 175 9.98 -23.15 10.40
CA PHE A 175 9.15 -23.30 11.60
C PHE A 175 7.79 -23.95 11.26
N SER A 176 7.21 -24.68 12.20
CA SER A 176 5.92 -25.37 12.04
C SER A 176 4.79 -24.70 12.81
N THR A 177 3.57 -25.06 12.43
CA THR A 177 2.34 -24.54 12.99
C THR A 177 2.28 -24.72 14.52
N GLY A 178 1.74 -23.74 15.25
CA GLY A 178 1.60 -23.81 16.71
C GLY A 178 2.90 -23.67 17.53
N THR A 179 4.04 -23.39 16.89
CA THR A 179 5.28 -23.03 17.60
C THR A 179 5.27 -21.57 18.07
N LYS A 180 5.96 -21.29 19.17
CA LYS A 180 6.18 -19.91 19.68
C LYS A 180 7.66 -19.56 19.54
N ILE A 181 7.99 -18.51 18.81
CA ILE A 181 9.38 -18.16 18.48
C ILE A 181 9.72 -16.75 18.97
N SER A 182 10.82 -16.60 19.70
CA SER A 182 11.45 -15.31 20.01
C SER A 182 12.81 -15.24 19.33
N LEU A 183 13.04 -14.17 18.56
CA LEU A 183 14.31 -13.88 17.90
C LEU A 183 14.85 -12.58 18.51
N GLY A 184 15.72 -12.71 19.49
CA GLY A 184 16.23 -11.58 20.27
C GLY A 184 15.30 -11.16 21.41
N ASN A 185 15.87 -10.42 22.36
CA ASN A 185 15.16 -9.70 23.41
C ASN A 185 15.45 -8.19 23.41
N ASN A 186 16.41 -7.73 22.60
CA ASN A 186 16.78 -6.33 22.47
C ASN A 186 17.12 -5.96 21.00
N LYS A 187 17.33 -4.66 20.74
CA LYS A 187 17.50 -4.13 19.38
C LYS A 187 18.84 -4.50 18.71
N ASP A 188 19.82 -4.93 19.49
CA ASP A 188 21.19 -5.18 19.04
C ASP A 188 21.40 -6.67 18.67
N ASP A 189 20.39 -7.51 18.92
CA ASP A 189 20.35 -8.91 18.51
C ASP A 189 20.20 -9.06 16.98
N ASN A 190 20.74 -10.15 16.42
CA ASN A 190 20.65 -10.43 14.98
C ASN A 190 20.20 -11.87 14.69
N PHE A 191 19.34 -12.04 13.69
CA PHE A 191 18.98 -13.34 13.14
C PHE A 191 19.24 -13.39 11.62
N THR A 192 20.18 -14.24 11.20
CA THR A 192 20.65 -14.32 9.81
C THR A 192 20.38 -15.69 9.22
N VAL A 193 19.70 -15.74 8.07
CA VAL A 193 19.51 -16.97 7.30
C VAL A 193 20.16 -16.81 5.92
N GLY A 194 21.16 -17.63 5.61
CA GLY A 194 21.90 -17.58 4.35
C GLY A 194 21.10 -17.99 3.11
N GLY A 195 20.00 -18.71 3.32
CA GLY A 195 19.10 -19.25 2.30
C GLY A 195 17.63 -19.04 2.68
N ALA A 196 16.78 -20.05 2.46
CA ALA A 196 15.33 -19.94 2.68
C ALA A 196 14.97 -19.88 4.18
N LEU A 197 14.09 -18.92 4.54
CA LEU A 197 13.38 -18.84 5.82
C LEU A 197 11.90 -19.15 5.58
N ASN A 198 11.42 -20.28 6.09
CA ASN A 198 10.02 -20.73 5.94
C ASN A 198 9.24 -20.50 7.24
N LEU A 199 8.34 -19.52 7.23
CA LEU A 199 7.41 -19.23 8.34
C LEU A 199 6.03 -19.82 8.02
N PRO A 200 5.40 -20.58 8.92
CA PRO A 200 4.06 -21.13 8.71
C PRO A 200 3.01 -20.03 8.81
N SER A 201 1.86 -20.21 8.15
CA SER A 201 0.79 -19.20 8.08
C SER A 201 0.03 -18.97 9.39
N ASP A 202 0.23 -19.80 10.40
CA ASP A 202 -0.47 -19.85 11.70
C ASP A 202 0.50 -19.94 12.89
N LEU A 203 1.65 -19.27 12.78
CA LEU A 203 2.65 -19.20 13.85
C LEU A 203 2.03 -18.53 15.09
N ALA A 204 2.07 -19.20 16.24
CA ALA A 204 1.26 -18.83 17.40
C ALA A 204 1.75 -17.57 18.12
N ASP A 205 3.06 -17.28 18.07
CA ASP A 205 3.69 -16.05 18.56
C ASP A 205 5.05 -15.89 17.84
N LEU A 206 5.30 -14.73 17.21
CA LEU A 206 6.62 -14.34 16.70
C LEU A 206 7.03 -12.99 17.30
N SER A 207 7.97 -13.02 18.23
CA SER A 207 8.57 -11.82 18.83
C SER A 207 9.91 -11.53 18.16
N LEU A 208 10.08 -10.32 17.61
CA LEU A 208 11.33 -9.87 17.01
C LEU A 208 11.91 -8.70 17.81
N ALA A 209 13.18 -8.82 18.19
CA ALA A 209 14.00 -7.71 18.60
C ALA A 209 15.30 -7.78 17.77
N GLY A 210 15.56 -6.75 16.94
CA GLY A 210 16.75 -6.68 16.09
C GLY A 210 16.54 -6.97 14.59
N THR A 211 17.61 -7.35 13.88
CA THR A 211 17.65 -7.40 12.40
C THR A 211 17.39 -8.82 11.86
N ILE A 212 16.48 -9.00 10.89
CA ILE A 212 16.37 -10.24 10.09
C ILE A 212 17.00 -10.06 8.71
N THR A 213 18.03 -10.85 8.40
CA THR A 213 18.62 -10.91 7.05
C THR A 213 18.34 -12.28 6.40
N ALA A 214 17.62 -12.30 5.27
CA ALA A 214 17.36 -13.51 4.48
C ALA A 214 18.07 -13.46 3.12
N GLY A 215 18.98 -14.39 2.87
CA GLY A 215 19.73 -14.52 1.62
C GLY A 215 18.92 -15.22 0.53
N GLY A 216 18.19 -14.46 -0.29
CA GLY A 216 17.85 -14.90 -1.66
C GLY A 216 16.39 -15.25 -1.96
N THR A 217 15.49 -15.32 -0.98
CA THR A 217 14.03 -15.41 -1.20
C THR A 217 13.32 -14.67 -0.05
N GLY A 218 12.50 -13.67 -0.36
CA GLY A 218 11.97 -12.69 0.62
C GLY A 218 11.26 -13.25 1.85
N ILE A 219 11.08 -12.38 2.85
CA ILE A 219 10.36 -12.66 4.11
C ILE A 219 8.85 -12.57 3.85
N SER A 220 8.11 -13.65 4.14
CA SER A 220 6.64 -13.68 4.10
C SER A 220 6.10 -13.79 5.53
N LEU A 221 5.35 -12.78 5.99
CA LEU A 221 4.74 -12.76 7.34
C LEU A 221 3.23 -12.97 7.22
N GLY A 222 2.73 -14.04 7.87
CA GLY A 222 1.31 -14.43 7.89
C GLY A 222 0.52 -13.82 9.05
N HIS A 223 -0.81 -13.87 8.91
CA HIS A 223 -1.86 -13.24 9.72
C HIS A 223 -1.93 -13.72 11.19
N ASP A 224 -2.16 -12.80 12.15
CA ASP A 224 -2.86 -13.10 13.41
C ASP A 224 -3.77 -11.93 13.87
N ALA A 225 -4.93 -12.31 14.41
CA ALA A 225 -6.07 -11.49 14.82
C ALA A 225 -6.13 -11.24 16.34
N ALA A 226 -5.05 -11.47 17.09
CA ALA A 226 -5.04 -11.25 18.54
C ALA A 226 -3.65 -10.87 19.07
N LEU A 227 -3.16 -9.68 18.71
CA LEU A 227 -2.12 -8.99 19.47
C LEU A 227 -2.66 -7.64 19.96
N ASN A 228 -2.39 -7.32 21.21
CA ASN A 228 -2.97 -6.18 21.91
C ASN A 228 -2.04 -4.95 21.89
N ASP A 229 -0.82 -5.10 21.36
CA ASP A 229 0.23 -4.08 21.35
C ASP A 229 0.95 -4.03 20.00
N ASP A 230 1.42 -2.83 19.62
CA ASP A 230 2.05 -2.52 18.33
C ASP A 230 3.33 -3.33 18.07
N THR A 231 3.41 -3.98 16.90
CA THR A 231 4.65 -4.64 16.46
C THR A 231 5.59 -3.63 15.83
N THR A 232 6.57 -3.14 16.60
CA THR A 232 7.57 -2.20 16.10
C THR A 232 8.60 -2.93 15.24
N PHE A 233 8.47 -2.90 13.91
CA PHE A 233 9.47 -3.40 12.96
C PHE A 233 10.63 -2.41 12.82
N VAL A 234 11.65 -2.50 13.67
CA VAL A 234 12.90 -1.79 13.42
C VAL A 234 13.61 -2.47 12.24
N SER A 235 13.72 -1.73 11.13
CA SER A 235 14.05 -2.24 9.79
C SER A 235 15.28 -3.17 9.72
N PRO A 236 15.21 -4.28 8.95
CA PRO A 236 16.37 -4.91 8.37
C PRO A 236 16.86 -4.10 7.15
N THR A 237 18.07 -3.57 7.22
CA THR A 237 18.73 -2.73 6.19
C THR A 237 18.98 -3.39 4.83
N LYS A 238 18.34 -4.52 4.47
CA LYS A 238 18.49 -5.14 3.16
C LYS A 238 17.46 -6.22 2.85
N THR A 239 16.36 -5.88 2.19
CA THR A 239 15.46 -6.88 1.57
C THR A 239 15.56 -6.82 0.05
N THR A 240 16.10 -7.86 -0.58
CA THR A 240 15.90 -8.13 -2.01
C THR A 240 14.66 -9.03 -2.16
N GLY A 241 13.53 -8.50 -2.63
CA GLY A 241 12.28 -9.25 -2.89
C GLY A 241 11.00 -8.51 -2.47
N ALA A 242 9.83 -8.99 -2.91
CA ALA A 242 8.54 -8.47 -2.46
C ALA A 242 8.24 -8.95 -1.04
N VAL A 243 7.81 -8.04 -0.16
CA VAL A 243 7.39 -8.33 1.23
C VAL A 243 5.89 -8.09 1.32
N THR A 244 5.13 -9.06 1.83
CA THR A 244 3.69 -8.88 2.10
C THR A 244 3.44 -9.02 3.60
N LEU A 245 2.80 -8.01 4.18
CA LEU A 245 2.38 -7.98 5.57
C LEU A 245 0.86 -8.07 5.61
N THR A 246 0.31 -8.99 6.41
CA THR A 246 -1.13 -9.26 6.48
C THR A 246 -1.64 -9.09 7.91
N GLY A 247 -2.79 -8.44 8.10
CA GLY A 247 -3.42 -8.24 9.42
C GLY A 247 -3.58 -6.77 9.83
N ALA A 248 -4.33 -6.52 10.91
CA ALA A 248 -4.68 -5.18 11.40
C ALA A 248 -3.65 -4.68 12.43
N HIS A 249 -2.43 -4.42 11.98
CA HIS A 249 -1.32 -3.98 12.84
C HIS A 249 -0.65 -2.72 12.30
N ASP A 250 -0.07 -1.93 13.19
CA ASP A 250 0.74 -0.76 12.85
C ASP A 250 2.17 -1.20 12.54
N VAL A 251 2.60 -0.97 11.29
CA VAL A 251 3.99 -1.19 10.88
C VAL A 251 4.74 0.12 11.05
N THR A 252 5.63 0.22 12.03
CA THR A 252 6.50 1.40 12.18
C THR A 252 7.88 1.13 11.60
N THR A 253 8.36 1.94 10.66
CA THR A 253 9.71 1.88 10.08
C THR A 253 10.48 3.18 10.34
N ASN A 254 11.77 3.08 10.68
CA ASN A 254 12.62 4.26 10.74
C ASN A 254 13.27 4.58 9.39
N ASP A 255 13.71 3.58 8.62
CA ASP A 255 14.16 3.77 7.24
C ASP A 255 13.49 2.71 6.37
N LEU A 256 12.89 3.14 5.26
CA LEU A 256 12.24 2.27 4.29
C LEU A 256 13.10 2.15 3.05
N ASP A 257 13.73 0.99 2.85
CA ASP A 257 14.42 0.64 1.61
C ASP A 257 13.76 -0.59 0.98
N THR A 258 13.07 -0.40 -0.15
CA THR A 258 12.47 -1.54 -0.87
C THR A 258 13.44 -2.16 -1.88
N ASN A 259 14.59 -1.53 -2.17
CA ASN A 259 15.66 -2.02 -3.03
C ASN A 259 15.17 -2.75 -4.30
N ALA A 260 14.34 -2.07 -5.11
CA ALA A 260 13.65 -2.55 -6.31
C ALA A 260 12.45 -3.50 -6.08
N GLY A 261 12.27 -4.04 -4.88
CA GLY A 261 11.10 -4.81 -4.44
C GLY A 261 9.88 -3.94 -4.13
N VAL A 262 8.85 -4.55 -3.56
CA VAL A 262 7.58 -3.89 -3.22
C VAL A 262 7.14 -4.33 -1.83
N LEU A 263 6.72 -3.37 -0.99
CA LEU A 263 6.06 -3.61 0.29
C LEU A 263 4.54 -3.59 0.09
N THR A 264 3.89 -4.75 0.26
CA THR A 264 2.44 -4.88 0.19
C THR A 264 1.85 -4.97 1.58
N LEU A 265 0.91 -4.08 1.92
CA LEU A 265 0.21 -4.05 3.20
C LEU A 265 -1.26 -4.45 3.02
N GLU A 266 -1.63 -5.63 3.52
CA GLU A 266 -3.01 -6.09 3.57
C GLU A 266 -3.64 -5.82 4.92
N ASN A 267 -4.52 -4.81 4.96
CA ASN A 267 -5.20 -4.32 6.18
C ASN A 267 -4.27 -3.80 7.30
N ALA A 268 -2.96 -3.65 7.04
CA ALA A 268 -1.99 -3.09 7.97
C ALA A 268 -1.77 -1.57 7.77
N ASN A 269 -1.55 -0.84 8.85
CA ASN A 269 -1.15 0.57 8.81
C ASN A 269 0.37 0.68 8.62
N LEU A 270 0.84 1.82 8.13
CA LEU A 270 2.27 2.10 7.96
C LEU A 270 2.63 3.46 8.55
N ILE A 271 3.63 3.51 9.42
CA ILE A 271 4.25 4.71 9.94
C ILE A 271 5.70 4.69 9.52
N ASN A 272 6.16 5.67 8.74
CA ASN A 272 7.55 5.82 8.38
C ASN A 272 8.12 7.12 8.98
N THR A 273 9.14 7.02 9.84
CA THR A 273 9.67 8.16 10.60
C THR A 273 11.00 8.70 10.11
N GLY A 274 11.69 8.05 9.17
CA GLY A 274 13.01 8.50 8.68
C GLY A 274 13.11 8.49 7.16
N THR A 275 14.09 7.82 6.55
CA THR A 275 14.40 7.99 5.11
C THR A 275 13.74 6.94 4.22
N VAL A 276 13.66 7.24 2.91
CA VAL A 276 13.11 6.33 1.89
C VAL A 276 14.13 6.12 0.78
N THR A 277 14.41 4.86 0.45
CA THR A 277 15.15 4.43 -0.74
C THR A 277 14.27 3.51 -1.59
N ASP A 278 14.04 3.85 -2.85
CA ASP A 278 13.04 3.23 -3.74
C ASP A 278 11.60 3.34 -3.21
N GLY A 279 11.23 2.77 -2.07
CA GLY A 279 9.96 3.04 -1.39
C GLY A 279 8.71 2.69 -2.19
N LYS A 280 8.64 1.50 -2.78
CA LYS A 280 7.45 1.03 -3.49
C LYS A 280 6.46 0.36 -2.54
N ILE A 281 5.26 0.94 -2.40
CA ILE A 281 4.24 0.48 -1.46
C ILE A 281 2.93 0.18 -2.20
N ILE A 282 2.26 -0.92 -1.82
CA ILE A 282 0.91 -1.26 -2.26
C ILE A 282 0.02 -1.51 -1.04
N PHE A 283 -1.08 -0.78 -0.92
CA PHE A 283 -2.12 -1.00 0.08
C PHE A 283 -3.25 -1.86 -0.50
N ILE A 284 -3.53 -3.01 0.12
CA ILE A 284 -4.59 -3.95 -0.30
C ILE A 284 -5.52 -4.32 0.88
N GLY A 285 -6.55 -5.13 0.61
CA GLY A 285 -7.49 -5.62 1.62
C GLY A 285 -8.82 -4.87 1.67
N THR A 286 -9.58 -5.07 2.75
CA THR A 286 -10.97 -4.62 2.94
C THR A 286 -11.17 -3.67 4.12
N GLY A 287 -10.22 -3.63 5.06
CA GLY A 287 -10.22 -2.76 6.24
C GLY A 287 -9.62 -1.39 5.94
N ALA A 288 -9.99 -0.39 6.75
CA ALA A 288 -9.35 0.93 6.71
C ALA A 288 -7.88 0.82 7.10
N GLN A 289 -7.03 1.60 6.46
CA GLN A 289 -5.61 1.71 6.78
C GLN A 289 -5.22 3.16 7.01
N THR A 290 -4.19 3.39 7.79
CA THR A 290 -3.51 4.68 7.93
C THR A 290 -2.09 4.56 7.41
N PHE A 291 -1.64 5.58 6.70
CA PHE A 291 -0.28 5.74 6.24
C PHE A 291 0.25 7.09 6.70
N THR A 292 1.26 7.04 7.56
CA THR A 292 2.02 8.19 8.05
C THR A 292 3.37 8.26 7.33
N PRO A 293 3.45 8.94 6.17
CA PRO A 293 4.71 9.07 5.44
C PRO A 293 5.69 10.02 6.14
N CYS A 294 6.98 9.73 6.02
CA CYS A 294 8.04 10.71 6.22
C CYS A 294 8.14 11.69 5.03
N ALA A 295 9.05 12.67 5.16
CA ALA A 295 9.27 13.69 4.13
C ALA A 295 10.04 13.20 2.88
N SER A 296 10.68 12.03 2.92
CA SER A 296 11.42 11.49 1.78
C SER A 296 10.47 11.03 0.67
N PRO A 297 10.83 11.23 -0.61
CA PRO A 297 9.97 10.82 -1.72
C PRO A 297 9.94 9.29 -1.87
N TYR A 298 8.75 8.75 -2.09
CA TYR A 298 8.52 7.35 -2.45
C TYR A 298 8.60 7.18 -3.97
N ALA A 299 9.10 6.06 -4.50
CA ALA A 299 9.04 5.81 -5.94
C ALA A 299 7.61 5.54 -6.37
N SER A 300 6.87 4.70 -5.65
CA SER A 300 5.47 4.44 -5.97
C SER A 300 4.61 4.17 -4.74
N VAL A 301 3.42 4.76 -4.71
CA VAL A 301 2.37 4.39 -3.76
C VAL A 301 1.13 3.99 -4.53
N GLU A 302 0.66 2.76 -4.31
CA GLU A 302 -0.55 2.23 -4.92
C GLU A 302 -1.63 1.96 -3.86
N VAL A 303 -2.83 2.47 -4.09
CA VAL A 303 -4.05 2.11 -3.36
C VAL A 303 -4.86 1.13 -4.22
N ASN A 304 -4.83 -0.15 -3.85
CA ASN A 304 -5.48 -1.24 -4.56
C ASN A 304 -6.38 -2.04 -3.61
N LYS A 305 -7.34 -1.33 -3.02
CA LYS A 305 -8.20 -1.89 -1.98
C LYS A 305 -9.51 -2.43 -2.55
N THR A 306 -10.02 -3.47 -1.91
CA THR A 306 -11.36 -4.01 -2.23
C THR A 306 -12.45 -3.21 -1.52
N SER A 307 -12.18 -2.72 -0.32
CA SER A 307 -13.00 -1.79 0.45
C SER A 307 -12.15 -1.16 1.56
N GLY A 308 -12.70 -0.18 2.28
CA GLY A 308 -11.93 0.55 3.30
C GLY A 308 -10.96 1.54 2.64
N GLY A 309 -10.89 2.76 3.19
CA GLY A 309 -9.98 3.78 2.67
C GLY A 309 -8.54 3.60 3.15
N VAL A 310 -7.61 4.29 2.49
CA VAL A 310 -6.29 4.57 3.06
C VAL A 310 -6.31 6.01 3.54
N THR A 311 -5.95 6.23 4.80
CA THR A 311 -5.86 7.56 5.38
C THR A 311 -4.40 8.00 5.36
N VAL A 312 -4.06 9.05 4.63
CA VAL A 312 -2.69 9.58 4.61
C VAL A 312 -2.60 10.77 5.56
N ASP A 313 -2.01 10.60 6.73
CA ASP A 313 -2.12 11.58 7.81
C ASP A 313 -1.01 12.66 7.82
N GLN A 314 -0.08 12.59 6.87
CA GLN A 314 1.00 13.56 6.68
C GLN A 314 1.21 13.87 5.19
N ALA A 315 1.99 14.89 4.86
CA ALA A 315 2.31 15.22 3.47
C ALA A 315 3.03 14.06 2.78
N LEU A 316 2.56 13.69 1.58
CA LEU A 316 3.10 12.59 0.79
C LEU A 316 3.71 13.12 -0.49
N THR A 317 4.97 12.75 -0.74
CA THR A 317 5.63 12.94 -2.04
C THR A 317 5.92 11.58 -2.66
N ALA A 318 5.44 11.33 -3.88
CA ALA A 318 5.69 10.08 -4.60
C ALA A 318 5.96 10.32 -6.09
N THR A 319 6.86 9.58 -6.72
CA THR A 319 7.03 9.69 -8.20
C THR A 319 5.76 9.22 -8.90
N ASP A 320 5.29 8.02 -8.57
CA ASP A 320 4.05 7.45 -9.09
C ASP A 320 3.01 7.29 -7.96
N PHE A 321 1.81 7.85 -8.16
CA PHE A 321 0.66 7.58 -7.29
C PHE A 321 -0.45 6.92 -8.10
N THR A 322 -0.88 5.74 -7.69
CA THR A 322 -1.87 4.94 -8.42
C THR A 322 -3.06 4.56 -7.54
N VAL A 323 -4.27 4.69 -8.06
CA VAL A 323 -5.50 4.17 -7.47
C VAL A 323 -6.10 3.14 -8.42
N THR A 324 -6.06 1.85 -8.04
CA THR A 324 -6.43 0.72 -8.92
C THR A 324 -7.79 0.11 -8.57
N LYS A 325 -8.27 0.23 -7.32
CA LYS A 325 -9.58 -0.28 -6.84
C LYS A 325 -10.02 0.45 -5.55
N ASN A 326 -11.35 0.63 -5.35
CA ASN A 326 -12.06 1.21 -4.17
C ASN A 326 -11.18 2.06 -3.22
N GLY A 327 -10.51 3.06 -3.76
CA GLY A 327 -9.53 3.85 -3.02
C GLY A 327 -10.12 5.19 -2.63
N THR A 328 -10.91 5.21 -1.57
CA THR A 328 -11.09 6.48 -0.83
C THR A 328 -9.76 6.77 -0.14
N LEU A 329 -9.01 7.75 -0.65
CA LEU A 329 -7.82 8.27 0.02
C LEU A 329 -8.26 9.41 0.95
N THR A 330 -8.40 9.12 2.24
CA THR A 330 -8.76 10.15 3.22
C THR A 330 -7.49 10.73 3.80
N THR A 331 -6.89 11.71 3.18
CA THR A 331 -5.80 12.40 3.86
C THR A 331 -6.31 13.18 5.09
N SER A 332 -5.51 13.29 6.14
CA SER A 332 -5.88 14.07 7.32
C SER A 332 -5.62 15.58 7.12
N ASP A 333 -6.41 16.39 7.81
CA ASP A 333 -6.52 17.83 7.59
C ASP A 333 -5.16 18.57 7.62
N GLY A 334 -4.63 18.97 6.46
CA GLY A 334 -3.45 19.85 6.33
C GLY A 334 -2.24 19.26 5.60
N ALA A 335 -2.33 18.02 5.14
CA ALA A 335 -1.29 17.41 4.30
C ALA A 335 -1.29 17.98 2.85
N THR A 336 -0.38 17.52 2.00
CA THR A 336 -0.46 17.68 0.54
C THR A 336 -0.07 16.35 -0.11
N LEU A 337 -0.66 16.04 -1.27
CA LEU A 337 -0.18 14.96 -2.13
C LEU A 337 0.59 15.60 -3.31
N THR A 338 1.88 15.36 -3.39
CA THR A 338 2.71 15.79 -4.52
C THR A 338 3.18 14.57 -5.29
N THR A 339 2.86 14.50 -6.58
CA THR A 339 3.30 13.40 -7.43
C THR A 339 3.70 13.83 -8.82
N ALA A 340 4.62 13.07 -9.45
CA ALA A 340 4.92 13.29 -10.85
C ALA A 340 3.80 12.73 -11.72
N ASN A 341 3.38 11.50 -11.45
CA ASN A 341 2.39 10.78 -12.24
C ASN A 341 1.22 10.32 -11.37
N LEU A 342 0.01 10.75 -11.70
CA LEU A 342 -1.22 10.27 -11.06
C LEU A 342 -1.99 9.38 -12.03
N THR A 343 -2.20 8.11 -11.65
CA THR A 343 -3.03 7.16 -12.39
C THR A 343 -4.25 6.76 -11.58
N ILE A 344 -5.44 6.84 -12.18
CA ILE A 344 -6.70 6.32 -11.63
C ILE A 344 -7.27 5.29 -12.62
N THR A 345 -7.52 4.07 -12.14
CA THR A 345 -8.04 2.97 -12.97
C THR A 345 -8.96 2.05 -12.16
N ASN A 346 -9.90 1.39 -12.84
CA ASN A 346 -10.86 0.41 -12.28
C ASN A 346 -11.51 0.82 -10.95
N ASN A 347 -11.82 2.11 -10.80
CA ASN A 347 -12.27 2.66 -9.53
C ASN A 347 -13.78 2.91 -9.50
N THR A 348 -14.40 2.75 -8.31
CA THR A 348 -15.80 3.14 -8.07
C THR A 348 -15.91 4.53 -7.45
N THR A 349 -14.91 4.95 -6.67
CA THR A 349 -14.85 6.29 -6.06
C THR A 349 -13.40 6.61 -5.71
N ALA A 350 -12.88 7.73 -6.20
CA ALA A 350 -11.60 8.31 -5.79
C ALA A 350 -11.91 9.61 -5.06
N THR A 351 -11.44 9.72 -3.83
CA THR A 351 -11.57 10.96 -3.08
C THR A 351 -10.18 11.33 -2.61
N PHE A 352 -9.78 12.56 -2.88
CA PHE A 352 -8.58 13.19 -2.38
C PHE A 352 -9.03 14.32 -1.45
N ASN A 353 -8.82 14.13 -0.15
CA ASN A 353 -9.23 15.11 0.85
C ASN A 353 -8.23 16.26 1.02
N GLU A 354 -7.06 16.16 0.40
CA GLU A 354 -5.99 17.13 0.39
C GLU A 354 -5.85 17.86 -0.94
N LEU A 355 -5.00 18.89 -0.94
CA LEU A 355 -4.48 19.46 -2.18
C LEU A 355 -3.62 18.43 -2.91
N VAL A 356 -3.97 18.17 -4.17
CA VAL A 356 -3.23 17.26 -5.06
C VAL A 356 -2.43 18.06 -6.08
N THR A 357 -1.12 17.81 -6.17
CA THR A 357 -0.23 18.39 -7.19
C THR A 357 0.31 17.30 -8.10
N VAL A 358 0.15 17.46 -9.42
CA VAL A 358 0.61 16.55 -10.46
C VAL A 358 1.50 17.29 -11.44
N SER A 359 2.78 16.92 -11.52
CA SER A 359 3.76 17.68 -12.31
C SER A 359 3.99 17.18 -13.74
N THR A 360 3.74 15.90 -14.02
CA THR A 360 4.21 15.26 -15.27
C THR A 360 3.08 14.62 -16.06
N GLU A 361 2.31 13.70 -15.47
CA GLU A 361 1.28 12.96 -16.19
C GLU A 361 0.04 12.70 -15.33
N TYR A 362 -1.14 12.84 -15.94
CA TYR A 362 -2.40 12.36 -15.40
C TYR A 362 -3.01 11.32 -16.33
N ARG A 363 -3.37 10.16 -15.79
CA ARG A 363 -4.05 9.08 -16.52
C ARG A 363 -5.31 8.65 -15.78
N ASP A 364 -6.44 8.77 -16.45
CA ASP A 364 -7.74 8.24 -16.00
C ASP A 364 -8.22 7.20 -17.01
N ALA A 365 -8.28 5.93 -16.60
CA ALA A 365 -8.89 4.89 -17.41
C ALA A 365 -10.41 4.97 -17.26
N ALA A 366 -11.14 5.03 -18.37
CA ALA A 366 -12.60 5.19 -18.39
C ALA A 366 -13.30 4.18 -17.45
N THR A 367 -13.86 4.69 -16.36
CA THR A 367 -14.55 3.93 -15.32
C THR A 367 -15.83 4.65 -14.94
N ALA A 368 -16.74 3.96 -14.23
CA ALA A 368 -18.00 4.56 -13.81
C ALA A 368 -17.92 5.33 -12.48
N GLY A 369 -16.74 5.43 -11.88
CA GLY A 369 -16.57 5.90 -10.50
C GLY A 369 -16.39 7.40 -10.34
N ASP A 370 -16.90 7.97 -9.25
CA ASP A 370 -16.74 9.40 -8.98
C ASP A 370 -15.28 9.74 -8.64
N ILE A 371 -14.83 10.95 -9.01
CA ILE A 371 -13.50 11.47 -8.66
C ILE A 371 -13.70 12.81 -7.93
N THR A 372 -13.17 12.95 -6.73
CA THR A 372 -13.35 14.14 -5.90
C THR A 372 -12.01 14.70 -5.45
N PHE A 373 -11.77 15.98 -5.72
CA PHE A 373 -10.69 16.79 -5.14
C PHE A 373 -11.32 17.76 -4.14
N ALA A 374 -11.24 17.44 -2.85
CA ALA A 374 -12.02 18.12 -1.82
C ALA A 374 -11.43 19.47 -1.38
N LYS A 375 -10.10 19.64 -1.46
CA LYS A 375 -9.41 20.88 -1.08
C LYS A 375 -8.77 21.62 -2.26
N GLY A 376 -8.71 21.03 -3.43
CA GLY A 376 -8.17 21.66 -4.63
C GLY A 376 -7.15 20.78 -5.34
N CYS A 377 -6.60 21.32 -6.42
CA CYS A 377 -5.74 20.57 -7.32
C CYS A 377 -4.79 21.47 -8.13
N ALA A 378 -3.61 20.98 -8.49
CA ALA A 378 -2.66 21.68 -9.33
C ALA A 378 -2.01 20.71 -10.33
N PHE A 379 -2.44 20.78 -11.59
CA PHE A 379 -2.05 19.88 -12.66
C PHE A 379 -1.29 20.68 -13.71
N THR A 380 0.00 20.39 -13.85
CA THR A 380 0.81 20.88 -14.96
C THR A 380 0.40 20.27 -16.31
N PRO A 381 0.16 18.95 -16.44
CA PRO A 381 -0.20 18.36 -17.73
C PRO A 381 -1.62 18.73 -18.16
N ALA A 382 -1.89 18.57 -19.47
CA ALA A 382 -3.25 18.55 -19.98
C ALA A 382 -4.01 17.40 -19.30
N THR A 383 -5.21 17.69 -18.80
CA THR A 383 -5.98 16.76 -17.96
C THR A 383 -7.28 16.39 -18.63
N THR A 384 -7.47 15.10 -18.89
CA THR A 384 -8.76 14.55 -19.34
C THR A 384 -9.28 13.58 -18.28
N PHE A 385 -10.42 13.90 -17.68
CA PHE A 385 -11.19 12.94 -16.88
C PHE A 385 -12.03 12.10 -17.85
N ASN A 386 -11.75 10.80 -17.90
CA ASN A 386 -12.47 9.82 -18.73
C ASN A 386 -13.55 9.08 -17.94
N THR A 387 -13.64 9.30 -16.62
CA THR A 387 -14.73 8.75 -15.82
C THR A 387 -16.10 9.17 -16.36
N THR A 388 -17.08 8.27 -16.31
CA THR A 388 -18.49 8.60 -16.53
C THR A 388 -19.22 9.01 -15.24
N GLY A 389 -18.54 8.84 -14.09
CA GLY A 389 -19.00 9.32 -12.80
C GLY A 389 -18.94 10.85 -12.67
N THR A 390 -19.23 11.35 -11.47
CA THR A 390 -19.13 12.76 -11.15
C THR A 390 -17.70 13.13 -10.83
N VAL A 391 -17.17 14.16 -11.50
CA VAL A 391 -15.93 14.82 -11.08
C VAL A 391 -16.30 16.00 -10.18
N THR A 392 -15.87 15.98 -8.93
CA THR A 392 -16.09 17.07 -7.96
C THR A 392 -14.80 17.85 -7.76
N LEU A 393 -14.83 19.13 -8.10
CA LEU A 393 -13.73 20.07 -7.96
C LEU A 393 -14.10 21.11 -6.89
N ASN A 394 -13.69 20.86 -5.65
CA ASN A 394 -13.87 21.79 -4.55
C ASN A 394 -12.62 22.68 -4.42
N GLY A 395 -12.65 23.83 -5.07
CA GLY A 395 -11.62 24.86 -5.07
C GLY A 395 -11.87 26.00 -4.07
N SER A 396 -12.30 25.70 -2.83
CA SER A 396 -12.23 26.70 -1.74
C SER A 396 -10.76 26.96 -1.38
N ALA A 397 -10.39 28.21 -1.01
CA ALA A 397 -9.06 28.73 -0.62
C ALA A 397 -7.85 28.42 -1.54
N THR A 398 -7.75 27.23 -2.10
CA THR A 398 -6.77 26.70 -3.06
C THR A 398 -7.51 26.34 -4.35
N ALA A 399 -7.37 27.19 -5.38
CA ALA A 399 -7.99 26.98 -6.69
C ALA A 399 -7.54 25.66 -7.33
N CYS A 400 -8.41 25.06 -8.15
CA CYS A 400 -8.03 23.94 -9.00
C CYS A 400 -7.38 24.50 -10.29
N ASN A 401 -6.06 24.33 -10.43
CA ASN A 401 -5.28 24.83 -11.56
C ASN A 401 -4.92 23.70 -12.52
N PHE A 402 -5.34 23.82 -13.79
CA PHE A 402 -5.04 22.89 -14.87
C PHE A 402 -4.25 23.61 -15.95
N ALA A 403 -2.93 23.78 -15.74
CA ALA A 403 -2.08 24.61 -16.58
C ALA A 403 -2.15 24.21 -18.06
N GLY A 404 -2.12 22.90 -18.35
CA GLY A 404 -2.23 22.35 -19.71
C GLY A 404 -3.65 22.21 -20.26
N GLY A 405 -4.68 22.67 -19.55
CA GLY A 405 -6.08 22.54 -19.94
C GLY A 405 -6.80 21.37 -19.28
N LEU A 406 -8.13 21.38 -19.42
CA LEU A 406 -9.04 20.46 -18.74
C LEU A 406 -10.17 20.01 -19.66
N GLU A 407 -10.44 18.70 -19.69
CA GLU A 407 -11.60 18.12 -20.35
C GLU A 407 -12.30 17.10 -19.44
N HIS A 408 -13.62 17.22 -19.32
CA HIS A 408 -14.47 16.17 -18.77
C HIS A 408 -15.82 16.16 -19.51
N ILE A 409 -15.95 15.26 -20.49
CA ILE A 409 -17.12 15.19 -21.37
C ILE A 409 -17.92 13.88 -21.27
N THR A 410 -17.44 12.92 -20.48
CA THR A 410 -18.00 11.58 -20.31
C THR A 410 -18.99 11.48 -19.14
N GLY A 411 -18.88 12.37 -18.14
CA GLY A 411 -19.72 12.43 -16.95
C GLY A 411 -20.18 13.85 -16.59
N SER A 412 -20.62 14.04 -15.33
CA SER A 412 -21.02 15.35 -14.81
C SER A 412 -19.92 15.98 -13.96
N THR A 413 -19.78 17.29 -13.99
CA THR A 413 -18.81 18.03 -13.15
C THR A 413 -19.53 18.86 -12.10
N SER A 414 -19.14 18.71 -10.83
CA SER A 414 -19.56 19.59 -9.75
C SER A 414 -18.42 20.54 -9.40
N ILE A 415 -18.67 21.85 -9.37
CA ILE A 415 -17.64 22.86 -9.12
C ILE A 415 -18.04 23.73 -7.93
N SER A 416 -17.12 23.86 -6.99
CA SER A 416 -17.20 24.80 -5.86
C SER A 416 -15.96 25.69 -5.88
N GLY A 417 -16.04 26.94 -6.32
CA GLY A 417 -14.89 27.87 -6.29
C GLY A 417 -14.16 28.05 -7.63
N ASN A 418 -12.84 28.20 -7.59
CA ASN A 418 -12.07 28.70 -8.74
C ASN A 418 -11.40 27.57 -9.54
N ILE A 419 -11.56 27.62 -10.87
CA ILE A 419 -10.84 26.77 -11.83
C ILE A 419 -9.98 27.67 -12.72
N THR A 420 -8.70 27.35 -12.89
CA THR A 420 -7.78 28.10 -13.75
C THR A 420 -7.07 27.21 -14.75
N ALA A 421 -6.67 27.78 -15.89
CA ALA A 421 -5.73 27.18 -16.84
C ALA A 421 -4.79 28.27 -17.40
N SER A 422 -3.66 27.85 -17.96
CA SER A 422 -2.66 28.76 -18.54
C SER A 422 -2.83 28.80 -20.04
N ASP A 423 -3.71 29.68 -20.53
CA ASP A 423 -3.99 29.86 -21.96
C ASP A 423 -4.45 28.58 -22.69
N SER A 424 -5.02 27.64 -21.93
CA SER A 424 -5.42 26.31 -22.40
C SER A 424 -6.91 26.10 -22.23
N ALA A 425 -7.52 25.30 -23.12
CA ALA A 425 -8.96 25.12 -23.16
C ALA A 425 -9.49 24.38 -21.91
N ILE A 426 -10.72 24.74 -21.53
CA ILE A 426 -11.49 24.06 -20.48
C ILE A 426 -12.83 23.63 -21.09
N THR A 427 -13.13 22.32 -21.06
CA THR A 427 -14.37 21.77 -21.61
C THR A 427 -15.05 20.86 -20.60
N PHE A 428 -16.34 21.11 -20.38
CA PHE A 428 -17.19 20.28 -19.53
C PHE A 428 -18.43 19.80 -20.29
N ALA A 429 -18.94 18.62 -19.95
CA ALA A 429 -20.31 18.22 -20.27
C ALA A 429 -21.31 18.89 -19.32
N ALA A 430 -22.13 18.12 -18.60
CA ALA A 430 -23.08 18.67 -17.65
C ALA A 430 -22.34 19.19 -16.40
N THR A 431 -22.65 20.42 -15.99
CA THR A 431 -21.97 21.11 -14.90
C THR A 431 -22.97 21.60 -13.85
N THR A 432 -22.67 21.33 -12.58
CA THR A 432 -23.38 21.85 -11.41
C THR A 432 -22.49 22.81 -10.63
N LEU A 433 -23.01 23.98 -10.32
CA LEU A 433 -22.40 24.99 -9.45
C LEU A 433 -22.83 24.71 -8.01
N ALA A 434 -21.94 24.09 -7.26
CA ALA A 434 -22.13 23.83 -5.83
C ALA A 434 -21.83 25.09 -5.00
N ASP A 435 -20.94 25.96 -5.47
CA ASP A 435 -20.69 27.30 -4.93
C ASP A 435 -20.54 28.34 -6.05
N ASN A 436 -20.29 29.61 -5.69
CA ASN A 436 -19.90 30.64 -6.64
C ASN A 436 -18.61 30.22 -7.34
N THR A 437 -18.64 30.22 -8.67
CA THR A 437 -17.57 29.66 -9.49
C THR A 437 -16.97 30.70 -10.40
N THR A 438 -15.64 30.71 -10.45
CA THR A 438 -14.88 31.47 -11.45
C THR A 438 -14.03 30.52 -12.28
N ILE A 439 -14.17 30.57 -13.59
CA ILE A 439 -13.30 29.89 -14.54
C ILE A 439 -12.41 30.94 -15.21
N ASN A 440 -11.10 30.71 -15.24
CA ASN A 440 -10.17 31.56 -15.98
C ASN A 440 -9.21 30.68 -16.79
N ALA A 441 -9.46 30.59 -18.10
CA ALA A 441 -8.62 29.85 -19.04
C ALA A 441 -7.55 30.72 -19.73
N GLY A 442 -7.35 31.96 -19.28
CA GLY A 442 -6.54 32.94 -20.01
C GLY A 442 -7.14 33.22 -21.40
N SER A 443 -6.34 33.03 -22.45
CA SER A 443 -6.78 33.07 -23.85
C SER A 443 -7.41 31.75 -24.35
N GLY A 444 -7.36 30.67 -23.55
CA GLY A 444 -8.01 29.40 -23.85
C GLY A 444 -9.54 29.51 -23.86
N ALA A 445 -10.19 28.72 -24.70
CA ALA A 445 -11.66 28.69 -24.77
C ALA A 445 -12.27 27.97 -23.55
N VAL A 446 -13.46 28.40 -23.14
CA VAL A 446 -14.26 27.70 -22.12
C VAL A 446 -15.53 27.18 -22.77
N THR A 447 -15.75 25.87 -22.76
CA THR A 447 -16.93 25.25 -23.39
C THR A 447 -17.73 24.44 -22.36
N ILE A 448 -19.01 24.75 -22.23
CA ILE A 448 -19.97 23.95 -21.46
C ILE A 448 -20.91 23.26 -22.45
N ASN A 449 -20.60 22.00 -22.78
CA ASN A 449 -21.34 21.17 -23.72
C ASN A 449 -22.70 20.72 -23.18
N GLY A 450 -22.79 20.48 -21.87
CA GLY A 450 -24.02 20.04 -21.20
C GLY A 450 -24.74 21.19 -20.50
N THR A 451 -25.67 20.83 -19.61
CA THR A 451 -26.40 21.84 -18.83
C THR A 451 -25.49 22.54 -17.82
N LEU A 452 -25.71 23.82 -17.57
CA LEU A 452 -25.11 24.53 -16.43
C LEU A 452 -26.21 24.86 -15.42
N ASN A 453 -26.16 24.27 -14.22
CA ASN A 453 -27.17 24.47 -13.17
C ASN A 453 -26.52 24.83 -11.83
N GLY A 454 -27.33 25.35 -10.91
CA GLY A 454 -26.97 25.67 -9.52
C GLY A 454 -27.28 27.12 -9.20
N ALA A 455 -27.99 27.38 -8.09
CA ALA A 455 -28.36 28.73 -7.66
C ALA A 455 -27.17 29.48 -7.04
N LYS A 456 -26.15 29.72 -7.87
CA LYS A 456 -24.84 30.33 -7.56
C LYS A 456 -24.40 31.23 -8.70
N ALA A 457 -23.38 32.04 -8.47
CA ALA A 457 -22.79 32.90 -9.49
C ALA A 457 -21.84 32.09 -10.39
N PHE A 458 -21.91 32.30 -11.70
CA PHE A 458 -20.92 31.83 -12.66
C PHE A 458 -20.15 33.03 -13.24
N THR A 459 -18.83 32.97 -13.17
CA THR A 459 -17.95 33.95 -13.81
C THR A 459 -16.95 33.22 -14.71
N SER A 460 -16.81 33.68 -15.96
CA SER A 460 -15.65 33.36 -16.79
C SER A 460 -14.84 34.64 -17.02
N ASN A 461 -13.57 34.63 -16.59
CA ASN A 461 -12.70 35.83 -16.53
C ASN A 461 -11.48 35.75 -17.48
N GLY A 462 -11.60 35.03 -18.59
CA GLY A 462 -10.59 34.94 -19.65
C GLY A 462 -10.87 35.85 -20.85
N THR A 463 -9.95 35.87 -21.82
CA THR A 463 -10.14 36.53 -23.12
C THR A 463 -10.56 35.54 -24.22
N GLY A 464 -10.41 34.24 -24.00
CA GLY A 464 -10.88 33.21 -24.92
C GLY A 464 -12.41 33.14 -25.01
N THR A 465 -12.91 32.60 -26.13
CA THR A 465 -14.34 32.45 -26.36
C THR A 465 -14.98 31.51 -25.34
N VAL A 466 -16.13 31.91 -24.80
CA VAL A 466 -16.96 31.08 -23.93
C VAL A 466 -18.18 30.57 -24.71
N THR A 467 -18.35 29.25 -24.76
CA THR A 467 -19.48 28.62 -25.44
C THR A 467 -20.38 27.91 -24.45
N PHE A 468 -21.67 28.30 -24.42
CA PHE A 468 -22.72 27.53 -23.76
C PHE A 468 -23.49 26.76 -24.82
N ALA A 469 -23.28 25.45 -24.91
CA ALA A 469 -23.94 24.58 -25.89
C ALA A 469 -25.12 23.79 -25.31
N GLY A 470 -25.14 23.52 -24.00
CA GLY A 470 -26.30 22.97 -23.31
C GLY A 470 -27.12 24.00 -22.55
N ALA A 471 -28.34 23.63 -22.16
CA ALA A 471 -29.27 24.55 -21.48
C ALA A 471 -28.71 25.08 -20.15
N VAL A 472 -28.77 26.39 -19.94
CA VAL A 472 -28.31 27.02 -18.70
C VAL A 472 -29.51 27.32 -17.80
N GLY A 473 -29.46 26.85 -16.56
CA GLY A 473 -30.47 27.10 -15.53
C GLY A 473 -31.79 26.34 -15.70
N ALA A 474 -31.76 25.20 -16.40
CA ALA A 474 -32.93 24.39 -16.68
C ALA A 474 -33.60 23.86 -15.41
N THR A 475 -32.82 23.38 -14.44
CA THR A 475 -33.33 22.82 -13.17
C THR A 475 -33.07 23.75 -11.98
N ALA A 476 -31.91 24.41 -11.96
CA ALA A 476 -31.55 25.40 -10.95
C ALA A 476 -30.83 26.57 -11.63
N ALA A 477 -31.52 27.70 -11.77
CA ALA A 477 -31.00 28.87 -12.47
C ALA A 477 -29.82 29.52 -11.71
N PRO A 478 -28.68 29.76 -12.37
CA PRO A 478 -27.62 30.61 -11.82
C PRO A 478 -28.14 31.98 -11.40
N THR A 479 -27.58 32.52 -10.32
CA THR A 479 -27.96 33.85 -9.84
C THR A 479 -27.43 34.96 -10.75
N THR A 480 -26.25 34.75 -11.32
CA THR A 480 -25.63 35.62 -12.30
C THR A 480 -24.74 34.80 -13.23
N ILE A 481 -24.60 35.27 -14.46
CA ILE A 481 -23.58 34.83 -15.40
C ILE A 481 -22.77 36.07 -15.74
N THR A 482 -21.45 36.04 -15.56
CA THR A 482 -20.55 37.09 -16.03
C THR A 482 -19.50 36.48 -16.92
N VAL A 483 -19.31 37.02 -18.12
CA VAL A 483 -18.30 36.55 -19.07
C VAL A 483 -17.52 37.75 -19.61
N THR A 484 -16.19 37.66 -19.57
CA THR A 484 -15.31 38.75 -20.04
C THR A 484 -14.91 38.64 -21.51
N GLY A 485 -14.75 37.43 -22.04
CA GLY A 485 -14.43 37.20 -23.45
C GLY A 485 -15.67 37.08 -24.36
N PRO A 486 -15.49 36.91 -25.67
CA PRO A 486 -16.57 36.67 -26.61
C PRO A 486 -17.42 35.47 -26.18
N THR A 487 -18.74 35.58 -26.29
CA THR A 487 -19.67 34.53 -25.85
C THR A 487 -20.47 33.98 -27.02
N ILE A 488 -20.52 32.66 -27.15
CA ILE A 488 -21.39 31.94 -28.10
C ILE A 488 -22.47 31.18 -27.30
N ILE A 489 -23.72 31.44 -27.62
CA ILE A 489 -24.89 30.73 -27.10
C ILE A 489 -25.42 29.79 -28.17
N SER A 490 -24.96 28.54 -28.13
CA SER A 490 -25.52 27.43 -28.92
C SER A 490 -26.59 26.65 -28.15
N ALA A 491 -26.80 27.00 -26.88
CA ALA A 491 -27.81 26.44 -25.99
C ALA A 491 -29.25 26.73 -26.43
N PRO A 492 -30.20 25.81 -26.16
CA PRO A 492 -31.62 26.06 -26.45
C PRO A 492 -32.27 27.07 -25.49
N SER A 493 -31.66 27.30 -24.32
CA SER A 493 -32.11 28.31 -23.36
C SER A 493 -31.01 28.75 -22.41
N VAL A 494 -31.12 30.00 -21.95
CA VAL A 494 -30.28 30.56 -20.89
C VAL A 494 -31.17 31.24 -19.86
N LYS A 495 -31.27 30.66 -18.67
CA LYS A 495 -32.09 31.17 -17.57
C LYS A 495 -31.23 31.52 -16.37
N THR A 496 -31.33 32.75 -15.89
CA THR A 496 -30.76 33.21 -14.63
C THR A 496 -31.84 33.87 -13.76
N SER A 497 -31.66 33.88 -12.44
CA SER A 497 -32.54 34.64 -11.55
C SER A 497 -32.15 36.12 -11.44
N GLY A 498 -30.90 36.45 -11.76
CA GLY A 498 -30.36 37.81 -11.79
C GLY A 498 -29.78 38.19 -13.15
N LEU A 499 -28.76 39.05 -13.14
CA LEU A 499 -28.15 39.63 -14.33
C LEU A 499 -27.27 38.62 -15.09
N GLN A 500 -27.35 38.65 -16.41
CA GLN A 500 -26.38 38.05 -17.34
C GLN A 500 -25.55 39.20 -17.90
N ASN A 501 -24.27 39.24 -17.59
CA ASN A 501 -23.36 40.33 -17.93
C ASN A 501 -22.23 39.84 -18.85
N TYR A 502 -22.41 40.04 -20.15
CA TYR A 502 -21.46 39.71 -21.20
C TYR A 502 -20.66 40.96 -21.55
N LYS A 503 -19.34 40.95 -21.31
CA LYS A 503 -18.50 42.15 -21.47
C LYS A 503 -17.90 42.31 -22.87
N ASP A 504 -18.13 41.34 -23.73
CA ASP A 504 -17.67 41.29 -25.12
C ASP A 504 -18.83 40.81 -26.00
N ASN A 505 -18.57 40.55 -27.28
CA ASN A 505 -19.57 40.17 -28.26
C ASN A 505 -20.37 38.94 -27.80
N LEU A 506 -21.70 39.06 -27.85
CA LEU A 506 -22.65 38.00 -27.50
C LEU A 506 -23.31 37.48 -28.77
N THR A 507 -22.96 36.25 -29.17
CA THR A 507 -23.47 35.62 -30.39
C THR A 507 -24.45 34.49 -30.07
N PHE A 508 -25.66 34.57 -30.61
CA PHE A 508 -26.63 33.47 -30.61
C PHE A 508 -26.43 32.60 -31.84
N ASP A 509 -26.08 31.33 -31.60
CA ASP A 509 -25.82 30.33 -32.64
C ASP A 509 -26.72 29.07 -32.53
N ALA A 510 -27.65 29.07 -31.58
CA ALA A 510 -28.68 28.02 -31.46
C ALA A 510 -29.78 28.16 -32.51
N THR A 511 -30.37 27.04 -32.97
CA THR A 511 -31.57 27.06 -33.86
C THR A 511 -32.66 27.96 -33.27
N THR A 512 -32.90 27.82 -31.96
CA THR A 512 -33.73 28.71 -31.15
C THR A 512 -33.14 28.78 -29.75
N CYS A 513 -32.99 29.99 -29.18
CA CYS A 513 -32.61 30.20 -27.79
C CYS A 513 -33.62 31.09 -27.08
N ALA A 514 -34.15 30.63 -25.94
CA ALA A 514 -34.95 31.46 -25.03
C ALA A 514 -34.07 31.97 -23.88
N VAL A 515 -33.96 33.29 -23.73
CA VAL A 515 -33.16 33.93 -22.69
C VAL A 515 -34.09 34.53 -21.63
N THR A 516 -33.93 34.12 -20.37
CA THR A 516 -34.71 34.59 -19.24
C THR A 516 -33.78 35.13 -18.15
N GLY A 517 -34.10 36.31 -17.63
CA GLY A 517 -33.22 37.08 -16.74
C GLY A 517 -32.82 38.39 -17.41
N LYS A 518 -32.26 39.33 -16.64
CA LYS A 518 -31.77 40.60 -17.21
C LYS A 518 -30.51 40.33 -18.02
N VAL A 519 -30.36 40.95 -19.18
CA VAL A 519 -29.17 40.80 -20.04
C VAL A 519 -28.48 42.15 -20.21
N LYS A 520 -27.16 42.16 -20.09
CA LYS A 520 -26.30 43.29 -20.41
C LYS A 520 -25.17 42.78 -21.31
N ALA A 521 -25.12 43.27 -22.54
CA ALA A 521 -24.04 43.06 -23.49
C ALA A 521 -23.27 44.38 -23.65
N ASP A 522 -21.99 44.39 -23.33
CA ASP A 522 -21.16 45.61 -23.38
C ASP A 522 -20.57 45.90 -24.77
N ALA A 523 -20.68 44.93 -25.67
CA ALA A 523 -20.28 45.06 -27.07
C ALA A 523 -21.44 44.69 -28.00
N GLU A 524 -21.15 44.06 -29.14
CA GLU A 524 -22.14 43.69 -30.15
C GLU A 524 -22.99 42.49 -29.70
N LEU A 525 -24.30 42.54 -29.95
CA LEU A 525 -25.18 41.38 -29.87
C LEU A 525 -25.47 40.86 -31.26
N ILE A 526 -25.13 39.60 -31.52
CA ILE A 526 -25.20 38.98 -32.83
C ILE A 526 -26.20 37.83 -32.79
N VAL A 527 -27.11 37.75 -33.76
CA VAL A 527 -27.91 36.55 -34.03
C VAL A 527 -27.51 36.02 -35.40
N ASN A 528 -26.94 34.82 -35.45
CA ASN A 528 -26.41 34.25 -36.69
C ASN A 528 -27.52 33.92 -37.71
N THR A 529 -27.12 33.76 -38.97
CA THR A 529 -28.01 33.40 -40.08
C THR A 529 -28.78 32.11 -39.78
N SER A 530 -30.10 32.15 -39.99
CA SER A 530 -31.01 31.01 -39.72
C SER A 530 -31.06 30.57 -38.25
N LYS A 531 -30.64 31.43 -37.31
CA LYS A 531 -30.75 31.22 -35.86
C LYS A 531 -31.83 32.12 -35.28
N ALA A 532 -32.28 31.82 -34.06
CA ALA A 532 -33.29 32.62 -33.40
C ALA A 532 -32.99 32.83 -31.91
N ALA A 533 -33.21 34.06 -31.43
CA ALA A 533 -33.12 34.41 -30.02
C ALA A 533 -34.41 35.08 -29.55
N THR A 534 -34.92 34.67 -28.39
CA THR A 534 -36.07 35.30 -27.72
C THR A 534 -35.63 35.83 -26.36
N LEU A 535 -35.65 37.15 -26.21
CA LEU A 535 -35.27 37.87 -24.99
C LEU A 535 -36.50 38.10 -24.11
N ASN A 536 -36.62 37.31 -23.05
CA ASN A 536 -37.76 37.36 -22.10
C ASN A 536 -37.50 38.23 -20.87
N GLY A 537 -36.27 38.71 -20.67
CA GLY A 537 -35.96 39.70 -19.65
C GLY A 537 -35.45 40.99 -20.27
N ALA A 538 -35.38 42.05 -19.46
CA ALA A 538 -34.89 43.34 -19.91
C ALA A 538 -33.44 43.22 -20.39
N THR A 539 -33.16 43.70 -21.60
CA THR A 539 -31.87 43.58 -22.27
C THR A 539 -31.32 44.96 -22.58
N THR A 540 -30.04 45.18 -22.26
CA THR A 540 -29.28 46.36 -22.66
C THR A 540 -28.08 45.94 -23.49
N VAL A 541 -27.88 46.58 -24.64
CA VAL A 541 -26.73 46.37 -25.53
C VAL A 541 -26.00 47.71 -25.69
N ALA A 542 -24.75 47.80 -25.28
CA ALA A 542 -23.97 49.03 -25.44
C ALA A 542 -23.46 49.21 -26.88
N GLY A 543 -23.22 48.11 -27.60
CA GLY A 543 -22.83 48.11 -29.02
C GLY A 543 -24.01 48.04 -29.99
N ASP A 544 -23.69 47.61 -31.21
CA ASP A 544 -24.67 47.31 -32.25
C ASP A 544 -25.42 46.00 -31.95
N ILE A 545 -26.61 45.87 -32.53
CA ILE A 545 -27.30 44.60 -32.70
C ILE A 545 -27.18 44.19 -34.16
N THR A 546 -26.56 43.05 -34.44
CA THR A 546 -26.49 42.43 -35.77
C THR A 546 -27.36 41.19 -35.82
N ASN A 547 -28.58 41.34 -36.33
CA ASN A 547 -29.56 40.28 -36.45
C ASN A 547 -29.55 39.68 -37.86
N ASN A 548 -28.74 38.64 -38.13
CA ASN A 548 -28.79 37.90 -39.40
C ASN A 548 -29.87 36.79 -39.41
N GLY A 549 -30.55 36.57 -38.28
CA GLY A 549 -31.59 35.57 -38.09
C GLY A 549 -32.91 36.20 -37.64
N THR A 550 -33.48 35.64 -36.56
CA THR A 550 -34.71 36.14 -35.92
C THR A 550 -34.44 36.57 -34.49
N LEU A 551 -34.72 37.83 -34.16
CA LEU A 551 -34.63 38.34 -32.79
C LEU A 551 -36.02 38.72 -32.30
N SER A 552 -36.46 38.13 -31.20
CA SER A 552 -37.72 38.49 -30.53
C SER A 552 -37.44 39.04 -29.14
N ALA A 553 -38.19 40.05 -28.70
CA ALA A 553 -38.14 40.52 -27.32
C ALA A 553 -39.55 40.69 -26.74
N THR A 554 -39.78 40.11 -25.57
CA THR A 554 -41.04 40.20 -24.83
C THR A 554 -40.96 41.18 -23.64
N ALA A 555 -39.74 41.61 -23.31
CA ALA A 555 -39.43 42.65 -22.33
C ALA A 555 -38.66 43.82 -22.99
N ASN A 556 -38.32 44.85 -22.21
CA ASN A 556 -37.62 46.03 -22.73
C ASN A 556 -36.27 45.68 -23.36
N LEU A 557 -36.01 46.26 -24.54
CA LEU A 557 -34.75 46.16 -25.25
C LEU A 557 -34.19 47.58 -25.44
N THR A 558 -33.03 47.85 -24.87
CA THR A 558 -32.30 49.10 -25.05
C THR A 558 -30.99 48.81 -25.76
N PHE A 559 -30.66 49.59 -26.79
CA PHE A 559 -29.36 49.52 -27.45
C PHE A 559 -28.85 50.92 -27.70
N ALA A 560 -27.54 51.17 -27.63
CA ALA A 560 -26.99 52.53 -27.74
C ALA A 560 -26.55 52.93 -29.16
N SER A 561 -26.45 51.95 -30.07
CA SER A 561 -25.91 52.15 -31.42
C SER A 561 -26.96 51.74 -32.48
N ASN A 562 -26.65 50.83 -33.39
CA ASN A 562 -27.53 50.46 -34.50
C ASN A 562 -28.23 49.12 -34.29
N PHE A 563 -29.40 48.97 -34.92
CA PHE A 563 -30.06 47.67 -35.12
C PHE A 563 -29.97 47.30 -36.61
N ASN A 564 -29.12 46.33 -36.94
CA ASN A 564 -28.80 45.90 -38.29
C ASN A 564 -29.40 44.52 -38.58
N GLY A 565 -30.09 44.34 -39.71
CA GLY A 565 -30.47 43.01 -40.24
C GLY A 565 -31.96 42.61 -40.14
N GLY A 566 -32.20 41.29 -40.16
CA GLY A 566 -33.44 40.54 -40.43
C GLY A 566 -34.64 40.75 -39.49
N SER A 567 -35.65 39.88 -39.60
CA SER A 567 -36.95 40.07 -38.95
C SER A 567 -36.86 40.12 -37.42
N GLY A 568 -37.42 41.18 -36.82
CA GLY A 568 -37.60 41.32 -35.38
C GLY A 568 -39.08 41.21 -34.99
N THR A 569 -39.39 40.56 -33.86
CA THR A 569 -40.75 40.55 -33.29
C THR A 569 -40.73 41.09 -31.86
N PHE A 570 -41.41 42.21 -31.62
CA PHE A 570 -41.45 42.88 -30.32
C PHE A 570 -42.87 42.84 -29.74
N SER A 571 -43.01 42.39 -28.49
CA SER A 571 -44.29 42.41 -27.78
C SER A 571 -44.84 43.84 -27.67
N SER A 572 -46.16 44.02 -27.65
CA SER A 572 -46.79 45.33 -27.40
C SER A 572 -46.44 45.93 -26.03
N THR A 573 -45.96 45.09 -25.11
CA THR A 573 -45.46 45.48 -23.78
C THR A 573 -43.96 45.77 -23.73
N ALA A 574 -43.21 45.43 -24.78
CA ALA A 574 -41.77 45.69 -24.86
C ALA A 574 -41.54 47.12 -25.33
N THR A 575 -40.77 47.90 -24.56
CA THR A 575 -40.26 49.19 -25.05
C THR A 575 -38.92 48.96 -25.73
N VAL A 576 -38.80 49.39 -26.99
CA VAL A 576 -37.54 49.37 -27.75
C VAL A 576 -36.99 50.79 -27.79
N THR A 577 -35.79 51.00 -27.29
CA THR A 577 -35.16 52.33 -27.22
C THR A 577 -33.74 52.25 -27.77
N ALA A 578 -33.47 53.12 -28.76
CA ALA A 578 -32.14 53.40 -29.29
C ALA A 578 -31.49 54.55 -28.50
#